data_AF-A0A662QBL3-F1
#
_entry.id   AF-A0A662QBL3-F1
#
_cell.length_a   1.000
_cell.length_b   1.000
_cell.length_c   1.000
_cell.angle_alpha   90.00
_cell.angle_beta   90.00
_cell.angle_gamma   90.00
#
_symmetry.space_group_name_H-M   'P 1'
#
loop_
_entity.id
_entity.type
_entity.pdbx_description
1 polymer ?
#
loop_
_entity_poly.entity_id
_entity_poly.type
_entity_poly.pdbx_seq_one_letter_code
_entity_poly.pdbx_strand_id
1 'polypeptide(L)'
;MGMTHYKSLRRWIKSKMVIDMDKIARVLYKYRTRASNYFELTRTGAVLFKASFEGRYLILVYLLAKLYQLIAGLGDREDASIKEILELPFPVELDIDSELNRLLKDDLVRRSNRGYCLNYRRLAEIFDLLDDYLAAQA
;
A
#
# COMPACT_ATOMS: atom_id res chain seq x y z
N MET A 1 7.65 39.60 -1.80
CA MET A 1 7.10 38.62 -0.84
C MET A 1 5.96 37.85 -1.51
N GLY A 2 6.17 36.63 -2.01
CA GLY A 2 5.18 35.95 -2.87
C GLY A 2 5.16 34.41 -2.82
N MET A 3 5.74 33.79 -1.78
CA MET A 3 5.90 32.32 -1.72
C MET A 3 4.94 31.60 -0.75
N THR A 4 4.10 32.31 0.01
CA THR A 4 3.24 31.73 1.05
C THR A 4 1.89 31.22 0.53
N HIS A 5 1.26 31.91 -0.42
CA HIS A 5 -0.07 31.57 -0.95
C HIS A 5 -0.11 30.29 -1.80
N TYR A 6 0.93 30.03 -2.61
CA TYR A 6 0.96 28.81 -3.44
C TYR A 6 1.15 27.54 -2.61
N LYS A 7 1.92 27.61 -1.52
CA LYS A 7 2.12 26.46 -0.61
C LYS A 7 0.84 26.15 0.17
N SER A 8 0.11 27.16 0.65
CA SER A 8 -1.17 26.95 1.33
C SER A 8 -2.24 26.42 0.38
N LEU A 9 -2.31 26.92 -0.86
CA LEU A 9 -3.24 26.41 -1.89
C LEU A 9 -2.92 24.96 -2.29
N ARG A 10 -1.65 24.60 -2.49
CA ARG A 10 -1.25 23.20 -2.74
C ARG A 10 -1.58 22.28 -1.57
N ARG A 11 -1.41 22.74 -0.33
CA ARG A 11 -1.74 21.98 0.88
C ARG A 11 -3.25 21.78 1.00
N TRP A 12 -4.01 22.83 0.70
CA TRP A 12 -5.48 22.83 0.70
C TRP A 12 -6.05 21.94 -0.40
N ILE A 13 -5.49 21.99 -1.62
CA ILE A 13 -5.85 21.09 -2.73
C ILE A 13 -5.47 19.64 -2.39
N LYS A 14 -4.31 19.39 -1.77
CA LYS A 14 -3.95 18.04 -1.29
C LYS A 14 -4.89 17.54 -0.20
N SER A 15 -5.34 18.39 0.73
CA SER A 15 -6.28 18.02 1.79
C SER A 15 -7.74 17.89 1.31
N LYS A 16 -8.09 18.53 0.19
CA LYS A 16 -9.41 18.48 -0.46
C LYS A 16 -9.46 17.59 -1.70
N MET A 17 -8.36 16.92 -2.05
CA MET A 17 -8.39 15.81 -2.99
C MET A 17 -9.22 14.72 -2.33
N VAL A 18 -10.54 14.77 -2.56
CA VAL A 18 -11.46 13.70 -2.24
C VAL A 18 -10.93 12.49 -3.00
N ILE A 19 -10.35 11.57 -2.26
CA ILE A 19 -9.94 10.29 -2.82
C ILE A 19 -11.25 9.59 -3.17
N ASP A 20 -11.51 9.47 -4.46
CA ASP A 20 -12.68 8.77 -4.98
C ASP A 20 -12.52 7.26 -4.69
N MET A 21 -13.03 6.85 -3.53
CA MET A 21 -12.98 5.47 -3.08
C MET A 21 -13.71 4.52 -4.03
N ASP A 22 -14.73 5.00 -4.76
CA ASP A 22 -15.42 4.19 -5.78
C ASP A 22 -14.51 3.91 -6.99
N LYS A 23 -13.69 4.89 -7.38
CA LYS A 23 -12.66 4.68 -8.40
C LYS A 23 -11.62 3.67 -7.94
N ILE A 24 -11.18 3.73 -6.68
CA ILE A 24 -10.22 2.76 -6.13
C ILE A 24 -10.85 1.38 -6.06
N ALA A 25 -12.07 1.25 -5.54
CA ALA A 25 -12.80 -0.01 -5.46
C ALA A 25 -12.94 -0.67 -6.85
N ARG A 26 -13.23 0.12 -7.90
CA ARG A 26 -13.25 -0.39 -9.28
C ARG A 26 -11.91 -0.92 -9.76
N VAL A 27 -10.81 -0.23 -9.43
CA VAL A 27 -9.46 -0.72 -9.74
C VAL A 27 -9.19 -2.04 -9.01
N LEU A 28 -9.41 -2.10 -7.69
CA LEU A 28 -9.18 -3.33 -6.94
C LEU A 28 -10.06 -4.48 -7.42
N TYR A 29 -11.33 -4.21 -7.74
CA TYR A 29 -12.21 -5.22 -8.33
C TYR A 29 -11.67 -5.76 -9.66
N LYS A 30 -11.11 -4.91 -10.52
CA LYS A 30 -10.45 -5.34 -11.76
C LYS A 30 -9.27 -6.28 -11.50
N TYR A 31 -8.46 -6.01 -10.47
CA TYR A 31 -7.25 -6.78 -10.14
C TYR A 31 -7.48 -7.88 -9.08
N ARG A 32 -8.73 -8.15 -8.67
CA ARG A 32 -9.06 -9.07 -7.57
C ARG A 32 -8.47 -10.49 -7.71
N THR A 33 -8.45 -11.03 -8.93
CA THR A 33 -7.88 -12.36 -9.20
C THR A 33 -6.37 -12.36 -8.97
N ARG A 34 -5.66 -11.31 -9.38
CA ARG A 34 -4.23 -11.14 -9.12
C ARG A 34 -3.97 -11.00 -7.62
N ALA A 35 -4.74 -10.15 -6.93
CA ALA A 35 -4.64 -10.00 -5.48
C ALA A 35 -4.81 -11.33 -4.72
N SER A 36 -5.72 -12.21 -5.19
CA SER A 36 -5.96 -13.52 -4.57
C SER A 36 -4.81 -14.52 -4.68
N ASN A 37 -3.80 -14.22 -5.50
CA ASN A 37 -2.54 -14.96 -5.54
C ASN A 37 -1.56 -14.49 -4.47
N TYR A 38 -1.71 -13.27 -3.95
CA TYR A 38 -0.76 -12.67 -3.01
C TYR A 38 -1.14 -12.96 -1.55
N PHE A 39 -2.42 -12.78 -1.23
CA PHE A 39 -2.95 -12.96 0.12
C PHE A 39 -4.43 -13.34 0.09
N GLU A 40 -4.93 -13.77 1.24
CA GLU A 40 -6.35 -13.86 1.56
C GLU A 40 -6.65 -13.13 2.87
N LEU A 41 -7.90 -12.68 3.01
CA LEU A 41 -8.40 -12.06 4.24
C LEU A 41 -9.31 -13.06 4.96
N THR A 42 -9.06 -13.28 6.24
CA THR A 42 -9.98 -14.08 7.06
C THR A 42 -11.27 -13.30 7.31
N ARG A 43 -12.30 -13.98 7.85
CA ARG A 43 -13.55 -13.32 8.28
C ARG A 43 -13.34 -12.23 9.34
N THR A 44 -12.26 -12.33 10.12
CA THR A 44 -11.87 -11.32 11.13
C THR A 44 -10.97 -10.23 10.56
N GLY A 45 -10.68 -10.27 9.25
CA GLY A 45 -9.80 -9.34 8.58
C GLY A 45 -8.32 -9.68 8.70
N ALA A 46 -7.91 -10.78 9.33
CA ALA A 46 -6.49 -11.14 9.38
C ALA A 46 -5.94 -11.41 7.96
N VAL A 47 -4.69 -11.01 7.71
CA VAL A 47 -4.03 -11.20 6.41
C VAL A 47 -3.24 -12.50 6.45
N LEU A 48 -3.53 -13.39 5.50
CA LEU A 48 -2.77 -14.63 5.28
C LEU A 48 -2.06 -14.52 3.94
N PHE A 49 -0.73 -14.46 3.94
CA PHE A 49 0.06 -14.39 2.71
C PHE A 49 0.08 -15.77 2.03
N LYS A 50 -0.18 -15.79 0.72
CA LYS A 50 -0.24 -17.03 -0.07
C LYS A 50 1.04 -17.31 -0.85
N ALA A 51 1.84 -16.26 -1.08
CA ALA A 51 3.15 -16.36 -1.71
C ALA A 51 4.22 -15.74 -0.82
N SER A 52 5.45 -16.20 -0.98
CA SER A 52 6.62 -15.68 -0.26
C SER A 52 7.05 -14.35 -0.88
N PHE A 53 6.85 -13.27 -0.14
CA PHE A 53 7.35 -11.95 -0.49
C PHE A 53 8.44 -11.50 0.47
N GLU A 54 9.44 -10.79 -0.07
CA GLU A 54 10.56 -10.28 0.71
C GLU A 54 10.67 -8.75 0.61
N GLY A 55 11.33 -8.14 1.61
CA GLY A 55 11.67 -6.72 1.61
C GLY A 55 10.49 -5.81 1.32
N ARG A 56 10.72 -4.82 0.44
CA ARG A 56 9.67 -3.91 -0.04
C ARG A 56 8.44 -4.59 -0.64
N TYR A 57 8.56 -5.77 -1.24
CA TYR A 57 7.42 -6.44 -1.86
C TYR A 57 6.44 -6.96 -0.79
N LEU A 58 6.96 -7.48 0.33
CA LEU A 58 6.12 -7.86 1.47
C LEU A 58 5.38 -6.65 2.05
N ILE A 59 6.07 -5.50 2.15
CA ILE A 59 5.46 -4.24 2.60
C ILE A 59 4.34 -3.81 1.64
N LEU A 60 4.57 -3.86 0.32
CA LEU A 60 3.56 -3.50 -0.68
C LEU A 60 2.33 -4.40 -0.61
N VAL A 61 2.52 -5.72 -0.50
CA VAL A 61 1.43 -6.69 -0.40
C VAL A 61 0.63 -6.48 0.89
N TYR A 62 1.31 -6.20 2.00
CA TYR A 62 0.63 -5.92 3.26
C TYR A 62 -0.21 -4.63 3.18
N LEU A 63 0.35 -3.54 2.65
CA LEU A 63 -0.40 -2.29 2.45
C LEU A 63 -1.55 -2.46 1.46
N LEU A 64 -1.40 -3.31 0.45
CA LEU A 64 -2.49 -3.68 -0.45
C LEU A 64 -3.60 -4.42 0.32
N ALA A 65 -3.24 -5.38 1.19
CA ALA A 65 -4.20 -6.09 2.02
C ALA A 65 -4.96 -5.15 2.97
N LYS A 66 -4.28 -4.16 3.58
CA LYS A 66 -4.93 -3.10 4.39
C LYS A 66 -5.98 -2.32 3.59
N LEU A 67 -5.68 -1.99 2.34
CA LEU A 67 -6.63 -1.29 1.46
C LEU A 67 -7.85 -2.18 1.12
N TYR A 68 -7.64 -3.48 0.89
CA TYR A 68 -8.75 -4.42 0.70
C TYR A 68 -9.59 -4.61 1.97
N GLN A 69 -8.97 -4.66 3.16
CA GLN A 69 -9.69 -4.69 4.45
C GLN A 69 -10.62 -3.48 4.58
N LEU A 70 -10.11 -2.28 4.30
CA LEU A 70 -10.89 -1.04 4.36
C LEU A 70 -12.12 -1.10 3.45
N ILE A 71 -11.94 -1.49 2.19
CA ILE A 71 -13.03 -1.54 1.21
C ILE A 71 -14.04 -2.66 1.53
N ALA A 72 -13.59 -3.75 2.13
CA ALA A 72 -14.47 -4.83 2.60
C ALA A 72 -15.18 -4.52 3.93
N GLY A 73 -14.89 -3.38 4.57
CA GLY A 73 -15.43 -3.06 5.91
C GLY A 73 -14.86 -3.95 7.03
N LEU A 74 -13.71 -4.58 6.79
CA LEU A 74 -13.00 -5.43 7.76
C LEU A 74 -11.91 -4.67 8.54
N GLY A 75 -11.69 -3.40 8.21
CA GLY A 75 -10.78 -2.52 8.91
C GLY A 75 -11.14 -1.05 8.70
N ASP A 76 -10.72 -0.21 9.65
CA ASP A 76 -11.09 1.21 9.65
C ASP A 76 -10.10 2.10 8.88
N ARG A 77 -8.97 1.54 8.43
CA ARG A 77 -7.84 2.30 7.86
C ARG A 77 -7.10 1.52 6.79
N GLU A 78 -6.69 2.22 5.74
CA GLU A 78 -5.82 1.71 4.67
C GLU A 78 -4.33 1.65 5.05
N ASP A 79 -3.93 2.35 6.11
CA ASP A 79 -2.55 2.67 6.40
C ASP A 79 -1.96 1.76 7.47
N ALA A 80 -0.65 1.58 7.44
CA ALA A 80 0.10 0.84 8.43
C ALA A 80 1.09 1.76 9.14
N SER A 81 1.10 1.68 10.46
CA SER A 81 2.14 2.25 11.30
C SER A 81 3.48 1.53 11.08
N ILE A 82 4.57 2.19 11.45
CA ILE A 82 5.90 1.56 11.41
C ILE A 82 5.97 0.30 12.27
N LYS A 83 5.24 0.27 13.40
CA LYS A 83 5.17 -0.88 14.29
C LYS A 83 4.55 -2.10 13.60
N GLU A 84 3.42 -1.92 12.91
CA GLU A 84 2.80 -3.01 12.13
C GLU A 84 3.73 -3.52 11.03
N ILE A 85 4.50 -2.62 10.39
CA ILE A 85 5.45 -3.02 9.34
C ILE A 85 6.61 -3.82 9.93
N LEU A 86 7.14 -3.42 11.08
CA LEU A 86 8.21 -4.14 11.78
C LEU A 86 7.78 -5.52 12.29
N GLU A 87 6.49 -5.72 12.52
CA GLU A 87 5.90 -7.00 12.95
C GLU A 87 5.67 -7.97 11.78
N LEU A 88 5.97 -7.58 10.53
CA LEU A 88 5.84 -8.46 9.38
C LEU A 88 6.86 -9.60 9.42
N PRO A 89 6.49 -10.80 8.91
CA PRO A 89 7.34 -11.98 8.97
C PRO A 89 8.43 -11.94 7.89
N PHE A 90 9.40 -11.03 8.04
CA PHE A 90 10.54 -10.94 7.14
C PHE A 90 11.45 -12.17 7.30
N PRO A 91 11.87 -12.82 6.20
CA PRO A 91 12.74 -14.01 6.27
C PRO A 91 14.20 -13.69 6.63
N VAL A 92 14.62 -12.43 6.46
CA VAL A 92 15.98 -11.95 6.77
C VAL A 92 15.91 -10.59 7.47
N GLU A 93 16.95 -10.27 8.23
CA GLU A 93 17.08 -8.95 8.85
C GLU A 93 17.17 -7.87 7.76
N LEU A 94 16.26 -6.90 7.82
CA LEU A 94 16.09 -5.88 6.79
C LEU A 94 16.18 -4.49 7.41
N ASP A 95 16.89 -3.60 6.70
CA ASP A 95 16.82 -2.16 6.96
C ASP A 95 15.48 -1.63 6.41
N ILE A 96 14.45 -1.68 7.27
CA ILE A 96 13.09 -1.26 6.94
C ILE A 96 13.02 0.22 6.55
N ASP A 97 13.85 1.07 7.16
CA ASP A 97 13.90 2.49 6.81
C ASP A 97 14.42 2.69 5.39
N SER A 98 15.45 1.94 4.99
CA SER A 98 15.95 1.94 3.61
C SER A 98 14.89 1.46 2.60
N GLU A 99 14.20 0.35 2.90
CA GLU A 99 13.13 -0.18 2.02
C GLU A 99 11.97 0.80 1.89
N LEU A 100 11.51 1.42 2.99
CA LEU A 100 10.46 2.43 2.96
C LEU A 100 10.89 3.70 2.22
N ASN A 101 12.14 4.13 2.38
CA ASN A 101 12.66 5.28 1.65
C ASN A 101 12.74 5.01 0.14
N ARG A 102 13.07 3.79 -0.28
CA ARG A 102 13.00 3.38 -1.70
C ARG A 102 11.56 3.45 -2.21
N LEU A 103 10.62 2.85 -1.49
CA LEU A 103 9.20 2.88 -1.87
C LEU A 103 8.62 4.29 -1.97
N LEU A 104 9.04 5.20 -1.08
CA LEU A 104 8.67 6.62 -1.14
C LEU A 104 9.30 7.32 -2.35
N LYS A 105 10.57 7.03 -2.65
CA LYS A 105 11.28 7.60 -3.80
C LYS A 105 10.66 7.16 -5.12
N ASP A 106 10.22 5.91 -5.20
CA ASP A 106 9.57 5.30 -6.37
C ASP A 106 8.07 5.69 -6.50
N ASP A 107 7.58 6.54 -5.59
CA ASP A 107 6.20 7.01 -5.49
C ASP A 107 5.15 5.86 -5.34
N LEU A 108 5.57 4.69 -4.87
CA LEU A 108 4.69 3.52 -4.68
C LEU A 108 3.90 3.60 -3.36
N VAL A 109 4.48 4.25 -2.35
CA VAL A 109 3.82 4.51 -1.05
C VAL A 109 3.82 5.99 -0.72
N ARG A 110 2.96 6.39 0.20
CA ARG A 110 2.85 7.75 0.74
C ARG A 110 2.84 7.72 2.25
N ARG A 111 3.33 8.80 2.86
CA ARG A 111 3.19 9.01 4.30
C ARG A 111 1.76 9.42 4.63
N SER A 112 1.20 8.81 5.68
CA SER A 112 -0.03 9.22 6.33
C SER A 112 0.28 9.80 7.72
N ASN A 113 -0.75 10.16 8.49
CA ASN A 113 -0.56 10.61 9.87
C ASN A 113 -0.15 9.47 10.82
N ARG A 114 -0.40 8.20 10.45
CA ARG A 114 -0.10 7.01 11.27
C ARG A 114 1.16 6.28 10.81
N GLY A 115 1.47 6.35 9.52
CA GLY A 115 2.63 5.70 8.92
C GLY A 115 2.59 5.79 7.40
N TYR A 116 2.24 4.69 6.75
CA TYR A 116 2.38 4.52 5.30
C TYR A 116 1.12 3.90 4.68
N CYS A 117 0.75 4.37 3.48
CA CYS A 117 -0.29 3.77 2.65
C CYS A 117 0.16 3.71 1.19
N LEU A 118 -0.52 2.92 0.36
CA LEU A 118 -0.22 2.85 -1.06
C LEU A 118 -0.52 4.19 -1.75
N ASN A 119 0.28 4.51 -2.77
CA ASN A 119 -0.10 5.56 -3.71
C ASN A 119 -1.18 5.03 -4.65
N TYR A 120 -2.43 5.42 -4.42
CA TYR A 120 -3.58 4.94 -5.19
C TYR A 120 -3.50 5.19 -6.70
N ARG A 121 -2.72 6.18 -7.14
CA ARG A 121 -2.50 6.45 -8.57
C ARG A 121 -1.64 5.39 -9.25
N ARG A 122 -0.91 4.60 -8.47
CA ARG A 122 0.09 3.63 -8.92
C ARG A 122 -0.38 2.19 -8.69
N LEU A 123 -1.64 1.96 -8.31
CA LEU A 123 -2.14 0.61 -7.99
C LEU A 123 -1.91 -0.40 -9.12
N ALA A 124 -2.18 -0.04 -10.38
CA ALA A 124 -1.95 -0.94 -11.51
C ALA A 124 -0.48 -1.36 -11.62
N GLU A 125 0.44 -0.41 -11.48
CA GLU A 125 1.88 -0.67 -11.52
C GLU A 125 2.35 -1.46 -10.30
N ILE A 126 1.77 -1.23 -9.12
CA ILE A 126 2.05 -2.04 -7.93
C ILE A 126 1.65 -3.49 -8.19
N PHE A 127 0.48 -3.75 -8.80
CA PHE A 127 0.10 -5.10 -9.20
C PHE A 127 1.13 -5.70 -10.17
N ASP A 128 1.54 -4.94 -11.20
CA ASP A 128 2.51 -5.42 -12.21
C ASP A 128 3.86 -5.77 -11.56
N LEU A 129 4.38 -4.93 -10.67
CA LEU A 129 5.60 -5.19 -9.92
C LEU A 129 5.52 -6.46 -9.05
N LEU A 130 4.36 -6.72 -8.44
CA LEU A 130 4.15 -7.90 -7.59
C LEU A 130 4.08 -9.17 -8.43
N ASP A 131 3.42 -9.14 -9.58
CA ASP A 131 3.37 -10.29 -10.49
C ASP A 131 4.74 -10.59 -11.10
N ASP A 132 5.47 -9.56 -11.54
CA ASP A 132 6.82 -9.73 -12.09
C ASP A 132 7.75 -10.36 -11.06
N TYR A 133 7.62 -9.96 -9.79
CA TYR A 133 8.37 -10.54 -8.68
C TYR A 133 8.02 -12.02 -8.45
N LEU A 134 6.74 -12.39 -8.48
CA LEU A 134 6.34 -13.80 -8.35
C LEU A 134 6.78 -14.65 -9.54
N ALA A 135 6.70 -14.10 -10.76
CA ALA A 135 7.14 -14.77 -11.97
C ALA A 135 8.66 -15.02 -11.96
N ALA A 136 9.45 -14.12 -11.38
CA ALA A 136 10.89 -14.28 -11.24
C ALA A 136 11.31 -15.34 -10.19
N GLN A 137 10.38 -15.78 -9.35
CA GLN A 137 10.61 -16.84 -8.36
C GLN A 137 10.15 -18.24 -8.80
N ALA A 138 9.38 -18.32 -9.89
CA ALA A 138 8.86 -19.57 -10.45
C ALA A 138 9.89 -20.26 -11.36
#